data_AF-G8P1N7-F1
#
_entry.id   AF-G8P1N7-F1
#
_cell.length_a   1.000
_cell.length_b   1.000
_cell.length_c   1.000
_cell.angle_alpha   90.00
_cell.angle_beta   90.00
_cell.angle_gamma   90.00
#
_symmetry.space_group_name_H-M   'P 1'
#
loop_
_entity.id
_entity.type
_entity.pdbx_description
1 polymer ?
#
loop_
_entity_poly.entity_id
_entity_poly.type
_entity_poly.pdbx_seq_one_letter_code
_entity_poly.pdbx_strand_id
1 'polypeptide(L)'
;MKRIVFTLVAVIAVAGIAALTARASGRADGEATPGIKLPPGYRDWRLISVAHEAGSLNDLRAVLGNDAAIEAYRKEKLPFPDGTIIARLAWSYVPSEENNKAFGREQSFVAGAPTNVQLMVKDSKKYAATGGWGFAQFKDGKPADEAALKGCFSCHEPAKANDFVFTHYAH
;
A
#
# COMPACT_ATOMS: atom_id res chain seq x y z
N MET A 1 -10.19 -79.66 25.32
CA MET A 1 -11.66 -79.62 25.49
C MET A 1 -12.12 -78.16 25.51
N LYS A 2 -13.25 -77.88 24.82
CA LYS A 2 -13.99 -76.59 24.67
C LYS A 2 -13.38 -75.60 23.64
N ARG A 3 -13.92 -75.58 22.40
CA ARG A 3 -15.08 -74.78 21.88
C ARG A 3 -14.66 -73.32 21.63
N ILE A 4 -14.34 -72.93 20.39
CA ILE A 4 -15.24 -72.50 19.29
C ILE A 4 -15.93 -71.14 19.57
N VAL A 5 -15.65 -70.23 18.62
CA VAL A 5 -16.41 -69.11 18.02
C VAL A 5 -16.34 -67.63 18.45
N PHE A 6 -16.22 -66.86 17.36
CA PHE A 6 -16.90 -65.64 16.91
C PHE A 6 -16.15 -64.30 17.03
N THR A 7 -15.68 -63.91 15.84
CA THR A 7 -15.38 -62.59 15.28
C THR A 7 -16.29 -61.47 15.80
N LEU A 8 -15.70 -60.30 16.06
CA LEU A 8 -16.39 -59.03 15.91
C LEU A 8 -15.39 -57.96 15.43
N VAL A 9 -15.60 -57.54 14.19
CA VAL A 9 -15.01 -56.36 13.56
C VAL A 9 -15.66 -55.14 14.19
N ALA A 10 -14.85 -54.19 14.66
CA ALA A 10 -15.29 -52.83 14.92
C ALA A 10 -14.34 -51.87 14.20
N VAL A 11 -14.78 -51.44 13.01
CA VAL A 11 -14.24 -50.30 12.28
C VAL A 11 -14.69 -49.05 13.02
N ILE A 12 -13.76 -48.25 13.53
CA ILE A 12 -14.04 -46.88 13.96
C ILE A 12 -13.23 -45.95 13.06
N ALA A 13 -13.88 -45.47 12.00
CA ALA A 13 -13.49 -44.29 11.27
C ALA A 13 -14.21 -43.10 11.92
N VAL A 14 -13.47 -42.15 12.50
CA VAL A 14 -14.00 -40.80 12.73
C VAL A 14 -12.95 -39.79 12.29
N ALA A 15 -13.40 -38.95 11.37
CA ALA A 15 -12.70 -37.95 10.61
C ALA A 15 -11.94 -36.92 11.47
N GLY A 16 -10.68 -36.66 11.09
CA GLY A 16 -9.98 -35.46 11.50
C GLY A 16 -10.59 -34.25 10.84
N ILE A 17 -11.28 -33.41 11.61
CA ILE A 17 -11.72 -32.09 11.17
C ILE A 17 -10.48 -31.19 11.19
N ALA A 18 -9.78 -31.11 10.06
CA ALA A 18 -8.76 -30.11 9.84
C ALA A 18 -9.47 -28.74 9.72
N ALA A 19 -9.22 -27.88 10.70
CA ALA A 19 -9.70 -26.51 10.74
C ALA A 19 -9.15 -25.70 9.53
N LEU A 20 -9.97 -25.54 8.50
CA LEU A 20 -9.75 -24.57 7.44
C LEU A 20 -10.15 -23.18 7.94
N THR A 21 -9.26 -22.51 8.68
CA THR A 21 -9.32 -21.06 8.82
C THR A 21 -8.72 -20.43 7.56
N ALA A 22 -9.50 -20.42 6.48
CA ALA A 22 -9.18 -19.62 5.32
C ALA A 22 -9.24 -18.15 5.75
N ARG A 23 -8.07 -17.51 5.84
CA ARG A 23 -7.93 -16.05 5.96
C ARG A 23 -8.80 -15.41 4.88
N ALA A 24 -9.76 -14.58 5.29
CA ALA A 24 -10.43 -13.66 4.39
C ALA A 24 -9.39 -12.66 3.85
N SER A 25 -8.73 -13.03 2.75
CA SER A 25 -8.02 -12.07 1.91
C SER A 25 -9.11 -11.25 1.22
N GLY A 26 -9.39 -10.07 1.76
CA GLY A 26 -10.21 -9.07 1.10
C GLY A 26 -9.54 -8.71 -0.22
N ARG A 27 -9.99 -9.35 -1.30
CA ARG A 27 -9.51 -9.11 -2.65
C ARG A 27 -10.07 -7.76 -3.10
N ALA A 28 -9.23 -6.74 -3.03
CA ALA A 28 -9.50 -5.42 -3.56
C ALA A 28 -9.33 -5.44 -5.10
N ASP A 29 -10.28 -6.05 -5.80
CA ASP A 29 -10.33 -6.10 -7.28
C ASP A 29 -11.04 -4.87 -7.85
N GLY A 30 -10.68 -3.67 -7.37
CA GLY A 30 -11.15 -2.42 -7.98
C GLY A 30 -10.02 -1.75 -8.74
N GLU A 31 -10.23 -1.48 -10.03
CA GLU A 31 -9.28 -0.77 -10.89
C GLU A 31 -9.47 0.75 -10.79
N ALA A 32 -8.41 1.49 -10.46
CA ALA A 32 -8.32 2.92 -10.75
C ALA A 32 -7.87 3.11 -12.20
N THR A 33 -7.83 4.34 -12.73
CA THR A 33 -7.44 4.76 -14.11
C THR A 33 -7.02 3.59 -15.01
N PRO A 34 -7.77 3.24 -16.07
CA PRO A 34 -7.84 1.90 -16.65
C PRO A 34 -6.64 0.97 -16.32
N GLY A 35 -6.82 0.15 -15.29
CA GLY A 35 -5.99 -1.02 -14.99
C GLY A 35 -4.88 -0.86 -13.94
N ILE A 36 -4.78 0.24 -13.19
CA ILE A 36 -3.85 0.27 -12.02
C ILE A 36 -4.54 -0.35 -10.79
N LYS A 37 -3.91 -1.38 -10.23
CA LYS A 37 -4.35 -2.10 -9.01
C LYS A 37 -3.35 -1.88 -7.87
N LEU A 38 -3.81 -2.03 -6.63
CA LEU A 38 -2.92 -2.10 -5.47
C LEU A 38 -1.99 -3.33 -5.59
N PRO A 39 -0.65 -3.14 -5.68
CA PRO A 39 0.27 -4.26 -5.80
C PRO A 39 0.26 -5.11 -4.52
N PRO A 40 0.19 -6.44 -4.59
CA PRO A 40 0.31 -7.29 -3.41
C PRO A 40 1.60 -6.99 -2.63
N GLY A 41 1.51 -6.92 -1.30
CA GLY A 41 2.68 -6.71 -0.44
C GLY A 41 3.26 -5.28 -0.48
N TYR A 42 2.59 -4.29 -1.09
CA TYR A 42 3.13 -2.92 -1.17
C TYR A 42 3.42 -2.26 0.20
N ARG A 43 2.80 -2.75 1.28
CA ARG A 43 3.06 -2.26 2.64
C ARG A 43 4.44 -2.68 3.16
N ASP A 44 5.02 -3.73 2.58
CA ASP A 44 6.35 -4.24 2.93
C ASP A 44 7.44 -3.62 2.05
N TRP A 45 7.07 -2.71 1.14
CA TRP A 45 8.02 -1.98 0.32
C TRP A 45 8.86 -1.02 1.16
N ARG A 46 10.04 -0.68 0.64
CA ARG A 46 11.02 0.09 1.38
C ARG A 46 10.57 1.55 1.48
N LEU A 47 10.76 2.15 2.64
CA LEU A 47 10.50 3.56 2.87
C LEU A 47 11.39 4.42 1.98
N ILE A 48 10.78 5.35 1.25
CA ILE A 48 11.45 6.43 0.53
C ILE A 48 11.54 7.65 1.44
N SER A 49 10.42 8.06 2.04
CA SER A 49 10.34 9.25 2.90
C SER A 49 9.04 9.28 3.70
N VAL A 50 8.93 10.23 4.63
CA VAL A 50 7.73 10.56 5.39
C VAL A 50 7.37 12.03 5.23
N ALA A 51 6.10 12.37 5.34
CA ALA A 51 5.64 13.75 5.33
C ALA A 51 4.49 13.97 6.32
N HIS A 52 4.41 15.18 6.85
CA HIS A 52 3.24 15.71 7.55
C HIS A 52 2.69 16.84 6.68
N GLU A 53 1.46 16.68 6.18
CA GLU A 53 0.75 17.81 5.59
C GLU A 53 -0.02 18.53 6.67
N ALA A 54 0.29 19.80 6.90
CA ALA A 54 -0.45 20.63 7.82
C ALA A 54 -1.72 21.23 7.18
N GLY A 55 -2.47 22.02 7.93
CA GLY A 55 -3.62 22.78 7.42
C GLY A 55 -4.88 21.93 7.29
N SER A 56 -5.59 22.04 6.16
CA SER A 56 -6.92 21.43 6.00
C SER A 56 -6.90 19.91 5.83
N LEU A 57 -5.81 19.33 5.34
CA LEU A 57 -5.66 17.88 5.22
C LEU A 57 -5.24 17.26 6.56
N ASN A 58 -4.27 17.88 7.22
CA ASN A 58 -3.69 17.46 8.50
C ASN A 58 -3.44 15.95 8.59
N ASP A 59 -2.60 15.43 7.69
CA ASP A 59 -2.35 13.99 7.54
C ASP A 59 -0.86 13.62 7.66
N LEU A 60 -0.61 12.37 8.07
CA LEU A 60 0.71 11.74 8.05
C LEU A 60 0.81 10.84 6.82
N ARG A 61 1.98 10.89 6.18
CA ARG A 61 2.25 10.16 4.94
C ARG A 61 3.53 9.37 5.04
N ALA A 62 3.48 8.13 4.59
CA ALA A 62 4.66 7.33 4.28
C ALA A 62 4.71 7.11 2.77
N VAL A 63 5.85 7.40 2.16
CA VAL A 63 6.09 7.13 0.75
C VAL A 63 6.98 5.90 0.66
N LEU A 64 6.50 4.86 0.00
CA LEU A 64 7.16 3.56 -0.17
C LEU A 64 7.49 3.35 -1.64
N GLY A 65 8.60 2.66 -1.92
CA GLY A 65 9.07 2.37 -3.27
C GLY A 65 9.29 0.89 -3.47
N ASN A 66 8.91 0.39 -4.65
CA ASN A 66 9.37 -0.91 -5.11
C ASN A 66 10.89 -0.89 -5.37
N ASP A 67 11.46 -2.05 -5.68
CA ASP A 67 12.90 -2.21 -5.87
C ASP A 67 13.44 -1.28 -6.97
N ALA A 68 12.71 -1.12 -8.08
CA ALA A 68 13.06 -0.19 -9.14
C ALA A 68 13.12 1.27 -8.67
N ALA A 69 12.13 1.72 -7.88
CA ALA A 69 12.11 3.07 -7.30
C ALA A 69 13.34 3.29 -6.40
N ILE A 70 13.59 2.36 -5.48
CA ILE A 70 14.67 2.47 -4.49
C ILE A 70 16.03 2.45 -5.15
N GLU A 71 16.24 1.59 -6.15
CA GLU A 71 17.47 1.59 -6.92
C GLU A 71 17.66 2.89 -7.70
N ALA A 72 16.60 3.43 -8.31
CA ALA A 72 16.67 4.69 -9.03
C ALA A 72 17.07 5.84 -8.10
N TYR A 73 16.45 5.94 -6.92
CA TYR A 73 16.81 6.94 -5.92
C TYR A 73 18.27 6.81 -5.47
N ARG A 74 18.72 5.61 -5.10
CA ARG A 74 20.09 5.38 -4.61
C ARG A 74 21.17 5.66 -5.66
N LYS A 75 20.83 5.54 -6.94
CA LYS A 75 21.72 5.80 -8.08
C LYS A 75 21.51 7.20 -8.67
N GLU A 76 20.65 8.03 -8.06
CA GLU A 76 20.25 9.34 -8.58
C GLU A 76 19.80 9.29 -10.05
N LYS A 77 19.14 8.20 -10.44
CA LYS A 77 18.77 7.93 -11.82
C LYS A 77 17.44 8.58 -12.15
N LEU A 78 17.49 9.58 -13.04
CA LEU A 78 16.34 10.19 -13.67
C LEU A 78 16.44 10.12 -15.21
N PRO A 79 15.32 10.00 -15.93
CA PRO A 79 13.98 9.68 -15.42
C PRO A 79 13.93 8.29 -14.75
N PHE A 80 12.92 8.05 -13.93
CA PHE A 80 12.72 6.74 -13.32
C PHE A 80 12.50 5.69 -14.42
N PRO A 81 13.04 4.47 -14.26
CA PRO A 81 12.83 3.40 -15.23
C PRO A 81 11.38 2.92 -15.26
N ASP A 82 10.92 2.44 -16.41
CA ASP A 82 9.62 1.76 -16.52
C ASP A 82 9.53 0.59 -15.53
N GLY A 83 8.33 0.39 -14.95
CA GLY A 83 8.11 -0.54 -13.85
C GLY A 83 8.39 0.04 -12.45
N THR A 84 8.86 1.29 -12.36
CA THR A 84 8.91 2.02 -11.08
C THR A 84 7.50 2.21 -10.52
N ILE A 85 7.30 1.89 -9.24
CA ILE A 85 6.07 2.18 -8.53
C ILE A 85 6.39 2.87 -7.22
N ILE A 86 5.74 4.00 -7.00
CA ILE A 86 5.78 4.77 -5.75
C ILE A 86 4.39 4.72 -5.12
N ALA A 87 4.31 4.26 -3.89
CA ALA A 87 3.09 4.21 -3.11
C ALA A 87 3.13 5.25 -1.99
N ARG A 88 2.11 6.09 -1.86
CA ARG A 88 1.92 6.98 -0.72
C ARG A 88 0.77 6.47 0.12
N LEU A 89 1.05 6.13 1.37
CA LEU A 89 0.05 5.77 2.36
C LEU A 89 -0.24 6.99 3.21
N ALA A 90 -1.51 7.28 3.48
CA ALA A 90 -1.93 8.41 4.28
C ALA A 90 -2.83 8.00 5.45
N TRP A 91 -2.62 8.65 6.59
CA TRP A 91 -3.40 8.48 7.83
C TRP A 91 -3.71 9.83 8.45
N SER A 92 -4.79 9.91 9.24
CA SER A 92 -5.06 11.10 10.04
C SER A 92 -3.92 11.35 11.04
N TYR A 93 -3.53 12.61 11.23
CA TYR A 93 -2.59 13.02 12.28
C TYR A 93 -3.33 13.19 13.61
N VAL A 94 -3.02 12.36 14.62
CA VAL A 94 -3.71 12.38 15.92
C VAL A 94 -2.74 12.41 17.10
N PRO A 95 -3.10 13.02 18.24
CA PRO A 95 -2.27 12.99 19.45
C PRO A 95 -2.14 11.55 19.96
N SER A 96 -0.96 11.22 20.49
CA SER A 96 -0.73 9.97 21.20
C SER A 96 -0.89 10.19 22.70
N GLU A 97 -2.04 9.80 23.26
CA GLU A 97 -2.30 9.92 24.70
C GLU A 97 -1.26 9.16 25.54
N GLU A 98 -0.87 7.97 25.09
CA GLU A 98 0.15 7.14 25.75
C GLU A 98 1.49 7.86 25.83
N ASN A 99 1.99 8.38 24.71
CA ASN A 99 3.27 9.08 24.69
C ASN A 99 3.17 10.41 25.45
N ASN A 100 2.08 11.16 25.30
CA ASN A 100 1.87 12.42 25.99
C ASN A 100 1.83 12.24 27.51
N LYS A 101 1.27 11.14 28.01
CA LYS A 101 1.33 10.77 29.43
C LYS A 101 2.77 10.53 29.90
N ALA A 102 3.59 9.85 29.09
CA ALA A 102 5.01 9.65 29.40
C ALA A 102 5.80 10.96 29.42
N PHE A 103 5.47 11.91 28.52
CA PHE A 103 6.10 13.23 28.48
C PHE A 103 5.53 14.24 29.49
N GLY A 104 4.36 13.97 30.08
CA GLY A 104 3.65 14.90 30.96
C GLY A 104 3.08 16.14 30.25
N ARG A 105 3.03 16.14 28.91
CA ARG A 105 2.52 17.24 28.08
C ARG A 105 2.12 16.73 26.69
N GLU A 106 1.28 17.51 26.00
CA GLU A 106 0.98 17.25 24.59
C GLU A 106 2.18 17.59 23.71
N GLN A 107 2.75 16.57 23.06
CA GLN A 107 3.92 16.73 22.19
C GLN A 107 4.03 15.64 21.12
N SER A 108 3.53 14.43 21.38
CA SER A 108 3.65 13.29 20.46
C SER A 108 2.37 13.08 19.67
N PHE A 109 2.56 12.83 18.38
CA PHE A 109 1.48 12.55 17.42
C PHE A 109 1.83 11.32 16.60
N VAL A 110 0.80 10.60 16.17
CA VAL A 110 0.93 9.31 15.49
C VAL A 110 -0.11 9.18 14.37
N ALA A 111 0.08 8.15 13.54
CA ALA A 111 -0.88 7.78 12.52
C ALA A 111 -2.17 7.24 13.16
N GLY A 112 -3.31 7.86 12.83
CA GLY A 112 -4.65 7.40 13.19
C GLY A 112 -5.27 6.55 12.08
N ALA A 113 -6.54 6.82 11.75
CA ALA A 113 -7.26 6.07 10.74
C ALA A 113 -6.63 6.27 9.34
N PRO A 114 -6.50 5.20 8.52
CA PRO A 114 -6.04 5.34 7.14
C PRO A 114 -7.05 6.15 6.33
N THR A 115 -6.58 7.06 5.48
CA THR A 115 -7.44 7.94 4.68
C THR A 115 -7.46 7.53 3.22
N ASN A 116 -6.29 7.30 2.63
CA ASN A 116 -6.13 6.85 1.25
C ASN A 116 -4.74 6.25 1.00
N VAL A 117 -4.63 5.55 -0.12
CA VAL A 117 -3.38 5.12 -0.72
C VAL A 117 -3.33 5.68 -2.12
N GLN A 118 -2.23 6.29 -2.51
CA GLN A 118 -2.02 6.80 -3.87
C GLN A 118 -0.83 6.08 -4.50
N LEU A 119 -0.91 5.80 -5.79
CA LEU A 119 0.16 5.19 -6.56
C LEU A 119 0.56 6.09 -7.73
N MET A 120 1.86 6.14 -7.99
CA MET A 120 2.43 6.53 -9.26
C MET A 120 3.11 5.32 -9.89
N VAL A 121 2.79 5.00 -11.15
CA VAL A 121 3.34 3.86 -11.91
C VAL A 121 4.02 4.37 -13.17
N LYS A 122 5.31 4.06 -13.34
CA LYS A 122 6.06 4.44 -14.54
C LYS A 122 5.84 3.42 -15.65
N ASP A 123 5.29 3.88 -16.76
CA ASP A 123 5.25 3.18 -18.05
C ASP A 123 5.23 4.25 -19.14
N SER A 124 6.42 4.50 -19.72
CA SER A 124 6.67 5.54 -20.71
C SER A 124 5.78 5.42 -21.96
N LYS A 125 5.36 4.20 -22.31
CA LYS A 125 4.53 3.93 -23.48
C LYS A 125 3.05 4.10 -23.14
N LYS A 126 2.59 3.48 -22.06
CA LYS A 126 1.18 3.51 -21.65
C LYS A 126 0.74 4.91 -21.21
N TYR A 127 1.64 5.66 -20.57
CA TYR A 127 1.34 6.96 -19.97
C TYR A 127 2.10 8.11 -20.64
N ALA A 128 2.31 8.03 -21.96
CA ALA A 128 3.06 9.03 -22.72
C ALA A 128 2.52 10.47 -22.55
N ALA A 129 1.20 10.63 -22.42
CA ALA A 129 0.53 11.93 -22.25
C ALA A 129 0.79 12.58 -20.87
N THR A 130 1.29 11.83 -19.90
CA THR A 130 1.50 12.27 -18.51
C THR A 130 2.96 12.06 -18.08
N GLY A 131 3.90 12.26 -19.01
CA GLY A 131 5.33 12.14 -18.73
C GLY A 131 5.78 10.71 -18.39
N GLY A 132 5.00 9.71 -18.81
CA GLY A 132 5.23 8.30 -18.50
C GLY A 132 4.67 7.84 -17.16
N TRP A 133 3.86 8.65 -16.47
CA TRP A 133 3.30 8.32 -15.15
C TRP A 133 1.80 8.08 -15.16
N GLY A 134 1.38 6.90 -14.72
CA GLY A 134 0.01 6.60 -14.37
C GLY A 134 -0.26 6.92 -12.91
N PHE A 135 -1.43 7.46 -12.61
CA PHE A 135 -1.86 7.83 -11.26
C PHE A 135 -3.06 7.01 -10.84
N ALA A 136 -3.08 6.60 -9.57
CA ALA A 136 -4.21 5.92 -8.96
C ALA A 136 -4.38 6.33 -7.50
N GLN A 137 -5.63 6.32 -7.03
CA GLN A 137 -5.96 6.53 -5.63
C GLN A 137 -6.94 5.45 -5.17
N PHE A 138 -6.79 5.01 -3.93
CA PHE A 138 -7.63 4.03 -3.29
C PHE A 138 -8.09 4.52 -1.93
N LYS A 139 -9.37 4.32 -1.61
CA LYS A 139 -9.95 4.51 -0.28
C LYS A 139 -10.63 3.22 0.14
N ASP A 140 -10.29 2.70 1.32
CA ASP A 140 -10.79 1.40 1.81
C ASP A 140 -10.60 0.25 0.79
N GLY A 141 -9.47 0.28 0.08
CA GLY A 141 -9.12 -0.67 -0.99
C GLY A 141 -9.88 -0.47 -2.30
N LYS A 142 -10.83 0.47 -2.36
CA LYS A 142 -11.60 0.77 -3.57
C LYS A 142 -10.95 1.89 -4.36
N PRO A 143 -10.83 1.75 -5.68
CA PRO A 143 -10.26 2.78 -6.54
C PRO A 143 -11.14 4.03 -6.58
N ALA A 144 -10.51 5.19 -6.73
CA ALA A 144 -11.17 6.42 -7.11
C ALA A 144 -11.58 6.37 -8.60
N ASP A 145 -12.61 7.14 -8.95
CA ASP A 145 -13.03 7.30 -10.33
C ASP A 145 -12.02 8.14 -11.14
N GLU A 146 -12.16 8.12 -12.47
CA GLU A 146 -11.28 8.85 -13.37
C GLU A 146 -11.38 10.38 -13.16
N ALA A 147 -12.55 10.89 -12.78
CA ALA A 147 -12.77 12.31 -12.54
C ALA A 147 -11.90 12.82 -11.38
N ALA A 148 -11.78 12.04 -10.31
CA ALA A 148 -10.91 12.33 -9.17
C ALA A 148 -9.41 12.33 -9.52
N LEU A 149 -9.03 11.70 -10.63
CA LEU A 149 -7.62 11.52 -11.04
C LEU A 149 -7.18 12.52 -12.12
N LYS A 150 -8.14 13.24 -12.72
CA LYS A 150 -7.93 14.16 -13.85
C LYS A 150 -6.96 15.33 -13.55
N GLY A 151 -6.77 15.66 -12.27
CA GLY A 151 -5.85 16.72 -11.81
C GLY A 151 -4.48 16.25 -11.33
N CYS A 152 -4.21 14.94 -11.30
CA CYS A 152 -2.97 14.43 -10.72
C CYS A 152 -1.74 14.89 -11.50
N PHE A 153 -1.73 14.75 -12.83
CA PHE A 153 -0.55 15.07 -13.62
C PHE A 153 -0.22 16.57 -13.60
N SER A 154 -1.19 17.46 -13.79
CA SER A 154 -0.96 18.91 -13.75
C SER A 154 -0.44 19.39 -12.39
N CYS A 155 -0.89 18.77 -11.29
CA CYS A 155 -0.35 19.01 -9.96
C CYS A 155 1.13 18.58 -9.83
N HIS A 156 1.55 17.56 -10.60
CA HIS A 156 2.90 17.02 -10.62
C HIS A 156 3.84 17.66 -11.66
N GLU A 157 3.32 18.42 -12.63
CA GLU A 157 4.11 19.13 -13.64
C GLU A 157 5.22 20.03 -13.06
N PRO A 158 5.03 20.75 -11.94
CA PRO A 158 6.10 21.56 -11.34
C PRO A 158 7.34 20.74 -10.95
N ALA A 159 7.19 19.43 -10.68
CA ALA A 159 8.30 18.53 -10.35
C ALA A 159 8.97 17.92 -11.60
N LYS A 160 8.77 18.46 -12.81
CA LYS A 160 9.34 17.92 -14.06
C LYS A 160 10.84 17.65 -14.01
N ALA A 161 11.62 18.50 -13.32
CA ALA A 161 13.07 18.31 -13.16
C ALA A 161 13.43 17.00 -12.40
N ASN A 162 12.51 16.51 -11.55
CA ASN A 162 12.63 15.28 -10.78
C ASN A 162 11.73 14.19 -11.36
N ASP A 163 11.55 14.19 -12.68
CA ASP A 163 10.66 13.28 -13.39
C ASP A 163 9.23 13.25 -12.80
N PHE A 164 8.68 14.43 -12.51
CA PHE A 164 7.33 14.63 -11.99
C PHE A 164 7.07 14.06 -10.58
N VAL A 165 8.13 13.73 -9.82
CA VAL A 165 8.04 13.22 -8.44
C VAL A 165 8.56 14.26 -7.45
N PHE A 166 7.73 14.65 -6.48
CA PHE A 166 8.10 15.61 -5.42
C PHE A 166 8.94 14.98 -4.29
N THR A 167 8.80 13.67 -4.08
CA THR A 167 9.44 13.00 -2.96
C THR A 167 10.92 12.80 -3.23
N HIS A 168 11.77 13.24 -2.31
CA HIS A 168 13.18 12.90 -2.28
C HIS A 168 13.44 11.71 -1.36
N TYR A 169 14.51 10.95 -1.64
CA TYR A 169 14.89 9.80 -0.82
C TYR A 169 15.55 10.24 0.48
N ALA A 170 14.86 10.01 1.59
CA ALA A 170 15.36 10.24 2.94
C ALA A 170 16.25 9.06 3.36
N HIS A 171 17.56 9.23 3.16
CA HIS A 171 18.61 8.25 3.49
C HIS A 171 19.49 8.75 4.62
#